data_AF-Q6NVB7-F1
#
_entry.id   AF-Q6NVB7-F1
#
_cell.length_a   1.000
_cell.length_b   1.000
_cell.length_c   1.000
_cell.angle_alpha   90.00
_cell.angle_beta   90.00
_cell.angle_gamma   90.00
#
_symmetry.space_group_name_H-M   'P 1'
#
loop_
_entity.id
_entity.type
_entity.pdbx_description
1 polymer ?
#
loop_
_entity_poly.entity_id
_entity_poly.type
_entity_poly.pdbx_seq_one_letter_code
_entity_poly.pdbx_strand_id
1 'polypeptide(L)'
;MPKRGLDVSSCEIFRFYKLITTKSLIEPVSMIVPRRSESYQEDIYPPTAAAQPSLTAHEWLSGMNRGKGGWEQAARLGNWSPGGPK
;
A
#
# COMPACT_ATOMS: atom_id res chain seq x y z
N MET A 1 -0.97 -7.56 5.99
CA MET A 1 -1.36 -6.24 6.56
C MET A 1 -1.48 -5.21 5.44
N PRO A 2 -2.54 -4.37 5.36
CA PRO A 2 -2.56 -3.24 4.43
C PRO A 2 -1.43 -2.24 4.71
N LYS A 3 -0.88 -1.61 3.66
CA LYS A 3 0.25 -0.67 3.79
C LYS A 3 -0.03 0.50 4.76
N ARG A 4 -1.27 0.96 4.85
CA ARG A 4 -1.72 2.03 5.76
C ARG A 4 -1.61 1.70 7.25
N GLY A 5 -1.44 0.44 7.62
CA GLY A 5 -1.29 0.04 9.03
C GLY A 5 0.13 -0.41 9.40
N LEU A 6 1.13 -0.02 8.59
CA LEU A 6 2.54 -0.17 8.90
C LEU A 6 3.03 1.03 9.70
N ASP A 7 4.02 0.81 10.55
CA ASP A 7 4.71 1.89 11.26
C ASP A 7 5.79 2.51 10.37
N VAL A 8 5.42 3.62 9.72
CA VAL A 8 6.32 4.32 8.80
C VAL A 8 7.50 4.97 9.53
N SER A 9 7.34 5.28 10.82
CA SER A 9 8.37 5.93 11.64
C SER A 9 9.51 4.99 12.00
N SER A 10 9.28 3.68 11.99
CA SER A 10 10.33 2.66 12.16
C SER A 10 10.83 2.09 10.84
N CYS A 11 10.43 2.66 9.70
CA CYS A 11 10.74 2.11 8.37
C CYS A 11 10.21 0.67 8.15
N GLU A 12 9.06 0.34 8.75
CA GLU A 12 8.38 -0.94 8.55
C GLU A 12 7.75 -0.99 7.15
N ILE A 13 8.20 -1.93 6.31
CA ILE A 13 7.71 -2.11 4.94
C ILE A 13 6.70 -3.24 4.82
N PHE A 14 6.65 -4.15 5.79
CA PHE A 14 5.69 -5.26 5.79
C PHE A 14 5.53 -5.85 7.20
N ARG A 15 4.36 -6.46 7.47
CA ARG A 15 4.11 -7.23 8.69
C ARG A 15 3.49 -8.57 8.35
N PHE A 16 4.22 -9.64 8.66
CA PHE A 16 3.70 -11.00 8.64
C PHE A 16 2.96 -11.31 9.94
N TYR A 17 2.03 -12.26 9.87
CA TYR A 17 1.37 -12.81 11.05
C TYR A 17 1.67 -14.29 11.08
N LYS A 18 2.57 -14.69 11.97
CA LYS A 18 2.97 -16.08 12.15
C LYS A 18 2.00 -16.75 13.10
N LEU A 19 1.33 -17.79 12.64
CA LEU A 19 0.51 -18.63 13.49
C LEU A 19 1.42 -19.58 14.29
N ILE A 20 1.34 -19.51 15.62
CA ILE A 20 1.98 -20.46 16.54
C ILE A 20 0.92 -21.43 17.03
N THR A 21 0.79 -22.54 16.30
CA THR A 21 -0.26 -23.57 16.54
C THR A 21 -0.14 -24.22 17.91
N THR A 22 1.07 -24.35 18.46
CA THR A 22 1.32 -24.97 19.78
C THR A 22 0.86 -24.10 20.95
N LYS A 23 0.68 -22.80 20.74
CA LYS A 23 0.30 -21.83 21.78
C LYS A 23 -1.02 -21.13 21.47
N SER A 24 -1.71 -21.53 20.41
CA SER A 24 -2.92 -20.86 19.90
C SER A 24 -2.77 -19.34 19.81
N LEU A 25 -1.59 -18.89 19.36
CA LEU A 25 -1.18 -17.48 19.35
C LEU A 25 -0.82 -17.05 17.93
N ILE A 26 -1.06 -15.79 17.60
CA ILE A 26 -0.56 -15.16 16.38
C ILE A 26 0.53 -14.15 16.79
N GLU A 27 1.74 -14.34 16.26
CA GLU A 27 2.88 -13.46 16.48
C GLU A 27 3.07 -12.54 15.26
N PRO A 28 2.97 -11.21 15.42
CA PRO A 28 3.31 -10.27 14.35
C PRO A 28 4.83 -10.21 14.14
N VAL A 29 5.28 -10.28 12.88
CA VAL A 29 6.70 -10.19 12.50
C VAL A 29 6.89 -9.04 11.53
N SER A 30 7.55 -7.98 11.99
CA SER A 30 7.81 -6.76 11.23
C SER A 30 9.06 -6.87 10.36
N MET A 31 8.92 -6.51 9.09
CA MET A 31 10.03 -6.35 8.15
C MET A 31 10.40 -4.86 8.11
N ILE A 32 11.59 -4.53 8.59
CA ILE A 32 12.07 -3.16 8.74
C ILE A 32 13.29 -2.94 7.85
N VAL A 33 13.31 -1.83 7.12
CA VAL A 33 14.51 -1.39 6.40
C VAL A 33 15.42 -0.66 7.40
N PRO A 34 16.70 -1.06 7.55
CA PRO A 34 17.61 -0.42 8.51
C PRO A 34 18.01 0.97 8.02
N ARG A 35 17.36 2.02 8.55
CA ARG A 35 17.62 3.43 8.23
C ARG A 35 17.60 4.30 9.49
N ARG A 36 18.18 5.50 9.37
CA ARG A 36 17.98 6.57 10.36
C ARG A 36 16.61 7.19 10.12
N SER A 37 15.69 7.04 11.06
CA SER A 37 14.26 7.26 10.83
C SER A 37 13.75 8.62 11.33
N GLU A 38 14.49 9.69 11.03
CA GLU A 38 14.14 11.06 11.45
C GLU A 38 12.96 11.65 10.66
N SER A 39 12.58 11.03 9.53
CA SER A 39 11.52 11.50 8.64
C SER A 39 10.95 10.37 7.76
N TYR A 40 9.81 10.66 7.11
CA TYR A 40 9.19 9.79 6.12
C TYR A 40 10.14 9.54 4.93
N GLN A 41 10.19 8.28 4.46
CA GLN A 41 11.15 7.80 3.46
C GLN A 41 10.42 7.46 2.16
N GLU A 42 10.23 8.43 1.27
CA GLU A 42 9.40 8.29 0.05
C GLU A 42 9.83 7.11 -0.86
N ASP A 43 11.13 6.83 -0.93
CA ASP A 43 11.70 5.84 -1.83
C ASP A 43 11.36 4.38 -1.45
N ILE A 44 11.04 4.10 -0.18
CA ILE A 44 10.64 2.76 0.29
C ILE A 44 9.11 2.58 0.35
N TYR A 45 8.35 3.64 0.07
CA TYR A 45 6.89 3.65 0.08
C TYR A 45 6.32 4.07 -1.28
N PRO A 46 6.47 3.23 -2.32
CA PRO A 46 5.91 3.53 -3.64
C PRO A 46 4.38 3.59 -3.60
N PRO A 47 3.74 4.21 -4.62
CA PRO A 47 2.29 4.19 -4.78
C PRO A 47 1.74 2.77 -4.62
N THR A 48 0.82 2.60 -3.68
CA THR A 48 0.24 1.30 -3.33
C THR A 48 -1.26 1.27 -3.58
N ALA A 49 -1.84 0.07 -3.54
CA ALA A 49 -3.27 -0.10 -3.77
C ALA A 49 -4.08 0.72 -2.75
N ALA A 50 -4.97 1.56 -3.26
CA ALA A 50 -5.92 2.31 -2.44
C ALA A 50 -7.01 1.38 -1.87
N ALA A 51 -7.82 1.92 -0.96
CA ALA A 51 -9.03 1.24 -0.49
C ALA A 51 -10.15 1.23 -1.54
N GLN A 52 -9.99 2.03 -2.61
CA GLN A 52 -10.97 2.20 -3.66
C GLN A 52 -10.74 1.17 -4.77
N PRO A 53 -11.76 0.42 -5.19
CA PRO A 53 -11.65 -0.47 -6.33
C PRO A 53 -11.43 0.35 -7.62
N SER A 54 -10.63 -0.20 -8.54
CA SER A 54 -10.39 0.45 -9.84
C SER A 54 -11.61 0.38 -10.76
N LEU A 55 -12.43 -0.65 -10.61
CA LEU A 55 -13.63 -0.92 -11.40
C LEU A 55 -14.77 -1.36 -10.49
N THR A 56 -15.99 -1.05 -10.91
CA THR A 56 -17.18 -1.70 -10.39
C THR A 56 -17.26 -3.15 -10.91
N ALA A 57 -18.05 -3.99 -10.23
CA ALA A 57 -18.25 -5.37 -10.66
C ALA A 57 -18.83 -5.46 -12.09
N HIS A 58 -19.76 -4.57 -12.44
CA HIS A 58 -20.39 -4.56 -13.76
C HIS A 58 -19.40 -4.22 -14.89
N GLU A 59 -18.55 -3.20 -14.70
CA GLU A 59 -17.51 -2.85 -15.67
C GLU A 59 -16.51 -3.99 -15.87
N TRP A 60 -16.12 -4.69 -14.80
CA TRP A 60 -15.21 -5.84 -14.92
C TRP A 60 -15.88 -7.00 -15.66
N LEU A 61 -17.14 -7.30 -15.36
CA LEU A 61 -17.92 -8.36 -16.04
C LEU A 61 -18.18 -8.06 -17.51
N SER A 62 -18.24 -6.77 -17.91
CA SER A 62 -18.35 -6.38 -19.32
C SER A 62 -17.01 -6.47 -20.07
N GLY A 63 -15.95 -6.96 -19.42
CA GLY A 63 -14.63 -7.18 -20.01
C GLY A 63 -13.67 -5.99 -19.89
N MET A 64 -14.02 -4.94 -19.13
CA MET A 64 -13.10 -3.83 -18.89
C MET A 64 -11.95 -4.25 -17.96
N ASN A 65 -10.74 -3.80 -18.28
CA ASN A 65 -9.56 -4.02 -17.46
C ASN A 65 -8.83 -2.69 -17.22
N ARG A 66 -8.75 -2.25 -15.96
CA ARG A 66 -7.94 -1.11 -15.54
C ARG A 66 -6.68 -1.63 -14.84
N GLY A 67 -5.53 -1.46 -15.50
CA GLY A 67 -4.22 -1.84 -14.95
C GLY A 67 -3.81 -1.02 -13.72
N LYS A 68 -2.69 -1.40 -13.10
CA LYS A 68 -2.06 -0.67 -11.97
C LYS A 68 -1.38 0.64 -12.44
N GLY A 69 -2.12 1.51 -13.14
CA GLY A 69 -1.60 2.74 -13.75
C GLY A 69 -2.52 3.95 -13.58
N GLY A 70 -3.52 3.87 -12.70
CA GLY A 70 -4.44 4.99 -12.46
C GLY A 70 -3.72 6.29 -12.07
N TRP A 71 -2.55 6.21 -11.43
CA TRP A 71 -1.74 7.37 -11.06
C TRP A 71 -0.94 7.96 -12.24
N GLU A 72 -0.44 7.15 -13.18
CA GLU A 72 0.18 7.65 -14.42
C GLU A 72 -0.82 8.38 -15.32
N GLN A 73 -2.04 7.84 -15.41
CA GLN A 73 -3.13 8.50 -16.13
C GLN A 73 -3.63 9.74 -15.37
N ALA A 74 -3.78 9.69 -14.05
CA ALA A 74 -4.16 10.85 -13.24
C ALA A 74 -3.10 11.97 -13.24
N ALA A 75 -1.82 11.63 -13.24
CA ALA A 75 -0.71 12.57 -13.37
C ALA A 75 -0.67 13.21 -14.77
N ARG A 76 -0.89 12.43 -15.83
CA ARG A 76 -1.00 12.96 -17.21
C ARG A 76 -2.19 13.89 -17.41
N LEU A 77 -3.29 13.66 -16.68
CA LEU A 77 -4.49 14.51 -16.72
C LEU A 77 -4.41 15.72 -15.78
N GLY A 78 -3.29 15.91 -15.06
CA GLY A 78 -3.09 17.07 -14.16
C GLY A 78 -3.95 17.05 -12.89
N ASN A 79 -4.55 15.91 -12.57
CA ASN A 79 -5.53 15.76 -11.48
C ASN A 79 -4.91 15.26 -10.17
N TRP A 80 -3.58 15.13 -10.09
CA TRP A 80 -2.87 14.61 -8.93
C TRP A 80 -1.55 15.36 -8.68
N SER A 81 -1.30 15.72 -7.41
CA SER A 81 -0.01 16.24 -6.92
C SER A 81 0.47 15.39 -5.73
N PRO A 82 1.77 15.44 -5.36
CA PRO A 82 2.34 14.62 -4.28
C PRO A 82 1.72 14.77 -2.87
N GLY A 83 0.73 15.66 -2.70
CA GLY A 83 -0.04 15.85 -1.47
C GLY A 83 -1.45 15.23 -1.47
N GLY A 84 -1.83 14.47 -2.51
CA GLY A 84 -3.18 13.95 -2.70
C GLY A 84 -3.90 14.59 -3.91
N PRO A 85 -5.17 14.22 -4.16
CA PRO A 85 -5.97 14.90 -5.17
C PRO A 85 -6.14 16.38 -4.82
N LYS A 86 -6.26 17.25 -5.84
CA LYS A 86 -6.73 18.62 -5.64
C LYS A 86 -8.15 18.63 -5.07
#